data_AF-A0A7X6TKD7-F1
#
_entry.id   AF-A0A7X6TKD7-F1
#
_cell.length_a   1.000
_cell.length_b   1.000
_cell.length_c   1.000
_cell.angle_alpha   90.00
_cell.angle_beta   90.00
_cell.angle_gamma   90.00
#
_symmetry.space_group_name_H-M   'P 1'
#
loop_
_entity.id
_entity.type
_entity.pdbx_description
1 polymer ?
#
loop_
_entity_poly.entity_id
_entity_poly.type
_entity_poly.pdbx_seq_one_letter_code
_entity_poly.pdbx_strand_id
1 'polypeptide(L)'
;MRARSHLALAALGLLTVAIHLLTVVTGTQFYLTQLTMAAYYGLVVIGLGVLMGYAGQISIGHAGFFAIGGYLAAALTTRNLSGLEQVLPLARLESLGLLHHGQDLYGDVLLTVSPWAAALCAVSAAALIALAIGIPVLKLKGHYLAMATLGFGTIIYRLLL
;
A
#
# COMPACT_ATOMS: atom_id res chain seq x y z
N MET A 1 -15.74 -26.22 10.26
CA MET A 1 -15.46 -24.76 10.33
C MET A 1 -14.62 -24.23 9.16
N ARG A 2 -13.57 -24.91 8.67
CA ARG A 2 -12.77 -24.48 7.49
C ARG A 2 -13.55 -24.32 6.18
N ALA A 3 -14.55 -25.16 5.89
CA ALA A 3 -15.31 -25.08 4.63
C ALA A 3 -16.11 -23.75 4.48
N ARG A 4 -16.61 -23.18 5.57
CA ARG A 4 -17.35 -21.91 5.54
C ARG A 4 -16.47 -20.70 5.25
N SER A 5 -15.21 -20.71 5.68
CA SER A 5 -14.28 -19.60 5.41
C SER A 5 -13.83 -19.56 3.95
N HIS A 6 -13.64 -20.71 3.30
CA HIS A 6 -13.30 -20.73 1.87
C HIS A 6 -14.46 -20.25 1.00
N LEU A 7 -15.71 -20.56 1.37
CA LEU A 7 -16.91 -20.06 0.68
C LEU A 7 -17.05 -18.54 0.82
N ALA A 8 -16.80 -17.99 2.01
CA ALA A 8 -16.84 -16.54 2.23
C ALA A 8 -15.78 -15.79 1.40
N LEU A 9 -14.56 -16.33 1.33
CA LEU A 9 -13.48 -15.76 0.51
C LEU A 9 -13.81 -15.82 -0.99
N ALA A 10 -14.33 -16.95 -1.46
CA ALA A 10 -14.75 -17.12 -2.85
C ALA A 10 -15.90 -16.17 -3.21
N ALA A 11 -16.89 -16.00 -2.32
CA ALA A 11 -18.00 -15.08 -2.51
C ALA A 11 -17.52 -13.62 -2.58
N LEU A 12 -16.57 -13.23 -1.71
CA LEU A 12 -15.98 -11.90 -1.74
C LEU A 12 -15.20 -11.65 -3.04
N GLY A 13 -14.42 -12.63 -3.50
CA GLY A 13 -13.71 -12.55 -4.79
C GLY A 13 -14.66 -12.46 -5.99
N LEU A 14 -15.75 -13.22 -5.97
CA LEU A 14 -16.80 -13.12 -7.00
C LEU A 14 -17.47 -11.75 -6.99
N LEU A 15 -17.76 -11.21 -5.81
CA LEU A 15 -18.37 -9.90 -5.64
C LEU A 15 -17.46 -8.79 -6.18
N THR A 16 -16.16 -8.82 -5.90
CA THR A 16 -15.23 -7.80 -6.41
C THR A 16 -15.13 -7.84 -7.93
N VAL A 17 -15.06 -9.03 -8.53
CA VAL A 17 -15.06 -9.20 -9.99
C VAL A 17 -16.39 -8.72 -10.60
N ALA A 18 -17.53 -9.05 -9.97
CA ALA A 18 -18.84 -8.60 -10.44
C ALA A 18 -18.98 -7.08 -10.39
N ILE A 19 -18.54 -6.44 -9.30
CA ILE A 19 -18.53 -4.96 -9.17
C ILE A 19 -17.63 -4.36 -10.25
N HIS A 20 -16.44 -4.91 -10.47
CA HIS A 20 -15.53 -4.44 -11.51
C HIS A 20 -16.17 -4.50 -12.90
N LEU A 21 -16.68 -5.67 -13.30
CA LEU A 21 -17.33 -5.85 -14.61
C LEU A 21 -18.55 -4.93 -14.78
N LEU A 22 -19.38 -4.79 -13.75
CA LEU A 22 -20.53 -3.89 -13.77
C LEU A 22 -20.10 -2.45 -14.04
N THR A 23 -19.11 -1.95 -13.31
CA THR A 23 -18.62 -0.56 -13.46
C THR A 23 -17.96 -0.30 -14.82
N VAL A 24 -17.36 -1.32 -15.43
CA VAL A 24 -16.79 -1.23 -16.78
C VAL A 24 -17.92 -1.15 -17.82
N VAL A 25 -18.93 -2.01 -17.72
CA VAL A 25 -20.06 -2.03 -18.68
C VAL A 25 -20.90 -0.77 -18.59
N THR A 26 -21.11 -0.21 -17.40
CA THR A 26 -21.87 1.03 -17.21
C THR A 26 -21.07 2.30 -17.50
N GLY A 27 -19.76 2.19 -17.75
CA GLY A 27 -18.87 3.33 -17.96
C GLY A 27 -18.65 4.19 -16.72
N THR A 28 -18.98 3.69 -15.52
CA THR A 28 -18.94 4.47 -14.28
C THR A 28 -17.74 4.12 -13.40
N GLN A 29 -16.55 4.03 -14.00
CA GLN A 29 -15.30 3.62 -13.34
C GLN A 29 -14.90 4.53 -12.16
N PHE A 30 -15.35 5.78 -12.15
CA PHE A 30 -15.14 6.70 -11.03
C PHE A 30 -15.62 6.12 -9.68
N TYR A 31 -16.77 5.45 -9.64
CA TYR A 31 -17.26 4.83 -8.40
C TYR A 31 -16.41 3.64 -7.96
N LEU A 32 -15.76 2.93 -8.89
CA LEU A 32 -14.84 1.85 -8.55
C LEU A 32 -13.61 2.40 -7.82
N THR A 33 -13.06 3.51 -8.30
CA THR A 33 -11.95 4.21 -7.61
C THR A 33 -12.38 4.67 -6.23
N GLN A 34 -13.54 5.31 -6.10
CA GLN A 34 -14.04 5.79 -4.81
C GLN A 34 -14.29 4.64 -3.81
N LEU A 35 -14.82 3.51 -4.29
CA LEU A 35 -15.05 2.33 -3.47
C LEU A 35 -13.73 1.69 -3.03
N THR A 36 -12.73 1.67 -3.90
CA THR A 36 -11.37 1.19 -3.57
C THR A 36 -10.74 2.10 -2.51
N MET A 37 -10.87 3.42 -2.67
CA MET A 37 -10.42 4.42 -1.72
C MET A 37 -11.07 4.23 -0.35
N ALA A 38 -12.39 4.09 -0.32
CA ALA A 38 -13.13 3.81 0.90
C ALA A 38 -12.70 2.50 1.57
N ALA A 39 -12.46 1.44 0.78
CA ALA A 39 -12.07 0.13 1.31
C ALA A 39 -10.70 0.17 2.01
N TYR A 40 -9.67 0.77 1.39
CA TYR A 40 -8.37 0.84 2.05
C TYR A 40 -8.37 1.84 3.23
N TYR A 41 -9.11 2.96 3.16
CA TYR A 41 -9.23 3.86 4.31
C TYR A 41 -9.97 3.18 5.46
N GLY A 42 -10.96 2.32 5.17
CA GLY A 42 -11.60 1.47 6.16
C GLY A 42 -10.60 0.54 6.86
N LEU A 43 -9.67 -0.06 6.12
CA LEU A 43 -8.61 -0.91 6.69
C LEU A 43 -7.69 -0.12 7.63
N VAL A 44 -7.32 1.10 7.24
CA VAL A 44 -6.53 2.04 8.07
C VAL A 44 -7.28 2.37 9.36
N VAL A 45 -8.57 2.70 9.28
CA VAL A 45 -9.41 3.00 10.45
C VAL A 45 -9.56 1.78 11.37
N ILE A 46 -9.74 0.58 10.82
CA ILE A 46 -9.79 -0.66 11.62
C ILE A 46 -8.46 -0.88 12.36
N GLY A 47 -7.32 -0.69 11.67
CA GLY A 47 -6.00 -0.79 12.29
C GLY A 47 -5.80 0.21 13.43
N LEU A 48 -6.19 1.47 13.21
CA LEU A 48 -6.16 2.50 14.24
C LEU A 48 -7.09 2.16 15.42
N GLY A 49 -8.30 1.69 15.14
CA GLY A 49 -9.29 1.31 16.14
C GLY A 49 -8.84 0.12 16.99
N VAL A 50 -8.13 -0.84 16.40
CA VAL A 50 -7.54 -1.94 17.16
C VAL A 50 -6.48 -1.45 18.13
N LEU A 51 -5.63 -0.52 17.69
CA LEU A 51 -4.51 -0.03 18.48
C LEU A 51 -4.98 0.94 19.59
N MET A 52 -5.81 1.92 19.25
CA MET A 52 -6.36 2.85 20.24
C MET A 52 -7.40 2.19 21.16
N GLY A 53 -8.21 1.28 20.64
CA GLY A 53 -9.28 0.60 21.39
C GLY A 53 -8.76 -0.55 22.25
N TYR A 54 -8.16 -1.58 21.65
CA TYR A 54 -7.73 -2.78 22.40
C TYR A 54 -6.41 -2.60 23.15
N ALA A 55 -5.43 -1.88 22.57
CA ALA A 55 -4.16 -1.66 23.25
C ALA A 55 -4.18 -0.42 24.16
N GLY A 56 -5.19 0.45 24.06
CA GLY A 56 -5.31 1.67 24.86
C GLY A 56 -4.19 2.69 24.60
N GLN A 57 -3.49 2.60 23.47
CA GLN A 57 -2.36 3.45 23.13
C GLN A 57 -2.77 4.54 22.13
N ILE A 58 -2.41 5.79 22.43
CA ILE A 58 -2.58 6.90 21.48
C ILE A 58 -1.57 6.73 20.35
N SER A 59 -2.04 6.60 19.11
CA SER A 59 -1.21 6.47 17.92
C SER A 59 -1.55 7.55 16.89
N ILE A 60 -0.63 8.51 16.74
CA ILE A 60 -0.73 9.62 15.76
C ILE A 60 0.14 9.33 14.53
N GLY A 61 1.05 8.35 14.62
CA GLY A 61 2.00 7.99 13.56
C GLY A 61 1.44 7.08 12.47
N HIS A 62 0.19 6.64 12.59
CA HIS A 62 -0.42 5.66 11.66
C HIS A 62 -0.45 6.17 10.21
N ALA A 63 -0.72 7.47 10.02
CA ALA A 63 -0.66 8.12 8.71
C ALA A 63 0.76 8.08 8.09
N GLY A 64 1.81 8.08 8.92
CA GLY A 64 3.19 7.98 8.44
C GLY A 64 3.49 6.63 7.81
N PHE A 65 3.04 5.52 8.42
CA PHE A 65 3.20 4.19 7.82
C PHE A 65 2.36 4.01 6.56
N PHE A 66 1.13 4.57 6.54
CA PHE A 66 0.29 4.60 5.35
C PHE A 66 0.97 5.36 4.20
N ALA A 67 1.56 6.52 4.49
CA ALA A 67 2.32 7.31 3.53
C ALA A 67 3.54 6.54 2.99
N ILE A 68 4.38 5.95 3.85
CA ILE A 68 5.56 5.18 3.40
C ILE A 68 5.17 4.09 2.40
N GLY A 69 4.15 3.29 2.70
CA GLY A 69 3.68 2.24 1.80
C GLY A 69 3.11 2.79 0.48
N GLY A 70 2.23 3.80 0.58
CA GLY A 70 1.59 4.40 -0.60
C GLY A 70 2.59 5.09 -1.54
N TYR A 71 3.50 5.90 -0.99
CA TYR A 71 4.52 6.60 -1.77
C TYR A 71 5.53 5.63 -2.37
N LEU A 72 5.91 4.57 -1.67
CA LEU A 72 6.80 3.56 -2.23
C LEU A 72 6.14 2.77 -3.37
N ALA A 73 4.86 2.38 -3.21
CA ALA A 73 4.10 1.74 -4.28
C ALA A 73 4.02 2.66 -5.51
N ALA A 74 3.66 3.94 -5.31
CA ALA A 74 3.61 4.94 -6.37
C ALA A 74 4.98 5.15 -7.04
N ALA A 75 6.06 5.22 -6.27
CA ALA A 75 7.40 5.38 -6.83
C ALA A 75 7.83 4.20 -7.71
N LEU A 76 7.47 2.97 -7.33
CA LEU A 76 7.79 1.74 -8.08
C LEU A 76 6.94 1.58 -9.34
N THR A 77 5.68 2.04 -9.33
CA THR A 77 4.76 1.93 -10.48
C THR A 77 4.83 3.09 -11.44
N THR A 78 5.49 4.21 -11.08
CA THR A 78 5.53 5.42 -11.92
C THR A 78 6.91 5.73 -12.47
N ARG A 79 8.00 5.26 -11.84
CA ARG A 79 9.36 5.51 -12.36
C ARG A 79 9.62 4.69 -13.61
N ASN A 80 10.03 5.37 -14.69
CA ASN A 80 10.50 4.72 -15.90
C ASN A 80 11.87 4.06 -15.67
N LEU A 81 11.94 2.74 -15.85
CA LEU A 81 13.16 1.95 -15.70
C LEU A 81 13.91 1.72 -17.02
N SER A 82 13.39 2.21 -18.16
CA SER A 82 13.98 2.01 -19.50
C SER A 82 15.42 2.55 -19.64
N GLY A 83 15.80 3.56 -18.84
CA GLY A 83 17.17 4.10 -18.81
C GLY A 83 18.18 3.29 -17.98
N LEU A 84 17.74 2.28 -17.21
CA LEU A 84 18.58 1.53 -16.27
C LEU A 84 18.99 0.14 -16.79
N GLU A 85 18.72 -0.17 -18.05
CA GLU A 85 19.09 -1.44 -18.73
C GLU A 85 20.56 -1.81 -18.62
N GLN A 86 21.42 -0.81 -18.43
CA GLN A 86 22.87 -0.99 -18.32
C GLN A 86 23.34 -1.35 -16.90
N VAL A 87 22.51 -1.14 -15.86
CA VAL A 87 22.92 -1.25 -14.45
C VAL A 87 22.22 -2.40 -13.73
N LEU A 88 20.97 -2.70 -14.08
CA LEU A 88 20.25 -3.87 -13.55
C LEU A 88 20.06 -4.94 -14.61
N PRO A 89 20.07 -6.23 -14.26
CA PRO A 89 19.64 -7.29 -15.16
C PRO A 89 18.11 -7.27 -15.32
N LEU A 90 17.59 -6.23 -15.99
CA LEU A 90 16.15 -6.06 -16.25
C LEU A 90 15.57 -7.24 -17.03
N ALA A 91 16.37 -7.91 -17.87
CA ALA A 91 16.02 -9.16 -18.53
C ALA A 91 15.69 -10.33 -17.58
N ARG A 92 16.28 -10.38 -16.37
CA ARG A 92 15.91 -11.39 -15.35
C ARG A 92 14.63 -11.02 -14.60
N LEU A 93 14.33 -9.73 -14.44
CA LEU A 93 13.08 -9.29 -13.81
C LEU A 93 11.90 -9.39 -14.78
N GLU A 94 12.16 -9.18 -16.08
CA GLU A 94 11.18 -9.33 -17.13
C GLU A 94 10.80 -10.80 -17.33
N SER A 95 11.78 -11.72 -17.30
CA SER A 95 11.50 -13.17 -17.37
C SER A 95 10.75 -13.71 -16.15
N LEU A 96 10.79 -12.99 -15.02
CA LEU A 96 9.99 -13.26 -13.82
C LEU A 96 8.59 -12.63 -13.88
N GLY A 97 8.23 -11.92 -14.95
CA GLY A 97 6.93 -11.24 -15.11
C GLY A 97 6.74 -10.06 -14.15
N LEU A 98 7.84 -9.55 -13.56
CA LEU A 98 7.80 -8.50 -12.55
C LEU A 98 7.76 -7.10 -13.14
N LEU A 99 7.82 -6.97 -14.47
CA LEU A 99 7.81 -5.70 -15.19
C LEU A 99 6.57 -5.60 -16.07
N HIS A 100 5.96 -4.42 -16.08
CA HIS A 100 4.81 -4.11 -16.93
C HIS A 100 5.21 -3.06 -17.97
N HIS A 101 4.94 -3.38 -19.23
CA HIS A 101 5.15 -2.49 -20.37
C HIS A 101 3.93 -1.57 -20.50
N GLY A 102 4.12 -0.29 -20.16
CA GLY A 102 3.14 0.78 -20.38
C GLY A 102 3.59 1.76 -21.46
N GLN A 103 2.70 2.67 -21.84
CA GLN A 103 3.02 3.82 -22.66
C GLN A 103 2.81 5.09 -21.84
N ASP A 104 3.80 5.98 -21.84
CA ASP A 104 3.69 7.29 -21.22
C ASP A 104 2.73 8.20 -22.00
N LEU A 105 2.29 9.29 -21.38
CA LEU A 105 1.44 10.33 -21.99
C LEU A 105 2.02 10.93 -23.29
N TYR A 106 3.33 10.79 -23.48
CA TYR A 106 4.08 11.26 -24.65
C TYR A 106 4.38 10.16 -25.68
N GLY A 107 3.91 8.93 -25.44
CA GLY A 107 4.11 7.78 -26.35
C GLY A 107 5.41 7.00 -26.15
N ASP A 108 6.21 7.34 -25.14
CA ASP A 108 7.44 6.61 -24.80
C ASP A 108 7.12 5.28 -24.08
N VAL A 109 8.00 4.29 -24.26
CA VAL A 109 7.88 2.99 -23.59
C VAL A 109 8.23 3.16 -22.12
N LEU A 110 7.24 2.96 -21.25
CA LEU A 110 7.37 3.03 -19.81
C LEU A 110 7.53 1.62 -19.26
N LEU A 111 8.74 1.27 -18.83
CA LEU A 111 9.01 0.01 -18.16
C LEU A 111 8.86 0.22 -16.65
N THR A 112 7.82 -0.32 -16.05
CA THR A 112 7.52 -0.15 -14.61
C THR A 112 7.51 -1.47 -13.87
N VAL A 113 7.68 -1.41 -12.55
CA VAL A 113 7.48 -2.60 -11.71
C VAL A 113 5.99 -2.97 -11.73
N SER A 114 5.72 -4.26 -11.90
CA SER A 114 4.37 -4.80 -11.86
C SER A 114 3.65 -4.37 -10.56
N PRO A 115 2.37 -3.98 -10.63
CA PRO A 115 1.65 -3.45 -9.46
C PRO A 115 1.63 -4.40 -8.26
N TRP A 116 1.60 -5.71 -8.52
CA TRP A 116 1.60 -6.74 -7.48
C TRP A 116 2.96 -6.86 -6.78
N ALA A 117 4.06 -6.81 -7.52
CA ALA A 117 5.40 -6.82 -6.95
C ALA A 117 5.68 -5.51 -6.20
N ALA A 118 5.25 -4.38 -6.75
CA ALA A 118 5.32 -3.08 -6.08
C ALA A 118 4.55 -3.09 -4.76
N ALA A 119 3.34 -3.66 -4.73
CA ALA A 119 2.53 -3.79 -3.52
C ALA A 119 3.23 -4.67 -2.46
N LEU A 120 3.78 -5.83 -2.83
CA LEU A 120 4.49 -6.70 -1.90
C LEU A 120 5.77 -6.05 -1.35
N CYS A 121 6.54 -5.38 -2.20
CA CYS A 121 7.70 -4.61 -1.78
C CYS A 121 7.31 -3.46 -0.84
N ALA A 122 6.24 -2.74 -1.16
CA ALA A 122 5.74 -1.63 -0.34
C ALA A 122 5.26 -2.10 1.05
N VAL A 123 4.48 -3.17 1.10
CA VAL A 123 4.02 -3.78 2.36
C VAL A 123 5.20 -4.28 3.19
N SER A 124 6.15 -4.97 2.56
CA SER A 124 7.33 -5.50 3.24
C SER A 124 8.20 -4.37 3.81
N ALA A 125 8.47 -3.32 3.02
CA ALA A 125 9.24 -2.17 3.47
C ALA A 125 8.52 -1.41 4.60
N ALA A 126 7.21 -1.18 4.47
CA ALA A 126 6.42 -0.54 5.52
C ALA A 126 6.43 -1.37 6.81
N ALA A 127 6.32 -2.70 6.72
CA ALA A 127 6.38 -3.60 7.87
C ALA A 127 7.77 -3.59 8.52
N LEU A 128 8.86 -3.61 7.73
CA LEU A 128 10.23 -3.53 8.24
C LEU A 128 10.49 -2.21 8.96
N ILE A 129 10.06 -1.08 8.38
CA ILE A 129 10.20 0.24 9.01
C ILE A 129 9.35 0.33 10.27
N ALA A 130 8.12 -0.19 10.23
CA ALA A 130 7.24 -0.26 11.39
C ALA A 130 7.82 -1.12 12.50
N LEU A 131 8.52 -2.20 12.18
CA LEU A 131 9.18 -3.05 13.19
C LEU A 131 10.43 -2.35 13.76
N ALA A 132 11.25 -1.75 12.90
CA ALA A 132 12.46 -1.03 13.30
C ALA A 132 12.16 0.17 14.23
N ILE A 133 11.10 0.92 13.94
CA ILE A 133 10.68 2.09 14.73
C ILE A 133 9.73 1.68 15.87
N GLY A 134 8.85 0.72 15.64
CA GLY A 134 7.84 0.29 16.61
C GLY A 134 8.45 -0.37 17.85
N ILE A 135 9.45 -1.24 17.69
CA ILE A 135 10.11 -1.91 18.83
C ILE A 135 10.65 -0.90 19.87
N PRO A 136 11.43 0.14 19.51
CA PRO A 136 11.88 1.12 20.49
C PRO A 136 10.74 2.01 21.00
N VAL A 137 9.78 2.38 20.15
CA VAL A 137 8.64 3.25 20.53
C VAL A 137 7.73 2.57 21.56
N LEU A 138 7.49 1.26 21.45
CA LEU A 138 6.67 0.50 22.39
C LEU A 138 7.28 0.41 23.80
N LYS A 139 8.56 0.76 23.98
CA LYS A 139 9.18 0.87 25.31
C LYS A 139 8.77 2.15 26.05
N LEU A 140 8.23 3.13 25.34
CA LEU A 140 7.73 4.38 25.90
C LEU A 140 6.33 4.19 26.48
N LYS A 141 5.99 4.97 27.50
CA LYS A 141 4.68 4.90 28.17
C LYS A 141 3.99 6.26 28.20
N GLY A 142 2.66 6.23 28.15
CA GLY A 142 1.81 7.39 28.30
C GLY A 142 2.15 8.51 27.31
N HIS A 143 2.51 9.68 27.83
CA HIS A 143 2.72 10.88 27.02
C HIS A 143 3.93 10.79 26.08
N TYR A 144 4.98 10.05 26.47
CA TYR A 144 6.17 9.87 25.62
C TYR A 144 5.86 9.04 24.37
N LEU A 145 4.96 8.06 24.47
CA LEU A 145 4.51 7.26 23.33
C LEU A 145 3.75 8.16 22.34
N ALA A 146 2.82 8.97 22.84
CA ALA A 146 2.05 9.91 22.02
C ALA A 146 2.97 10.91 21.30
N MET A 147 3.91 11.54 22.01
CA MET A 147 4.87 12.48 21.42
C MET A 147 5.77 11.81 20.37
N ALA A 148 6.24 10.58 20.61
CA ALA A 148 7.03 9.85 19.63
C ALA A 148 6.26 9.56 18.34
N THR A 149 4.99 9.14 18.45
CA THR A 149 4.17 8.85 17.26
C THR A 149 3.79 10.11 16.47
N LEU A 150 3.54 11.23 17.14
CA LEU A 150 3.34 12.53 16.51
C LEU A 150 4.62 12.98 15.79
N GLY A 151 5.77 12.92 16.48
CA GLY A 151 7.06 13.28 15.91
C GLY A 151 7.38 12.47 14.66
N PHE A 152 7.17 11.16 14.70
CA PHE A 152 7.30 10.29 13.53
C PHE A 152 6.39 10.73 12.37
N GLY A 153 5.09 10.96 12.64
CA GLY A 153 4.17 11.43 11.62
C GLY A 153 4.61 12.75 10.98
N THR A 154 5.16 13.67 11.79
CA THR A 154 5.64 14.98 11.32
C THR A 154 6.92 14.86 10.49
N ILE A 155 7.83 13.96 10.86
CA ILE A 155 9.04 13.66 10.08
C ILE A 155 8.65 13.14 8.71
N ILE A 156 7.74 12.17 8.63
CA ILE A 156 7.27 11.62 7.35
C ILE A 156 6.56 12.68 6.51
N TYR A 157 5.69 13.48 7.14
CA TYR A 157 5.04 14.60 6.46
C TYR A 157 6.06 15.55 5.82
N ARG A 158 7.12 15.94 6.55
CA ARG A 158 8.16 16.85 6.02
C ARG A 158 9.06 16.23 4.96
N LEU A 159 9.21 14.91 4.95
CA LEU A 159 10.05 14.21 3.98
C LEU A 159 9.33 13.93 2.66
N LEU A 160 8.01 13.69 2.71
CA LEU A 160 7.22 13.24 1.57
C LEU A 160 6.26 14.30 1.03
N LEU A 161 5.91 15.33 1.82
CA LEU A 161 4.97 16.39 1.50
C LEU A 161 5.62 17.77 1.61
#